data_AF-A0A2E8ULF7-F1
#
_entry.id   AF-A0A2E8ULF7-F1
#
_cell.length_a   1.000
_cell.length_b   1.000
_cell.length_c   1.000
_cell.angle_alpha   90.00
_cell.angle_beta   90.00
_cell.angle_gamma   90.00
#
_symmetry.space_group_name_H-M   'P 1'
#
loop_
_entity.id
_entity.type
_entity.pdbx_description
1 polymer ?
#
loop_
_entity_poly.entity_id
_entity_poly.type
_entity_poly.pdbx_seq_one_letter_code
_entity_poly.pdbx_strand_id
1 'polypeptide(L)'
;MALPKHFAEYFLIGFVCLLIGYGTGAVISTRKNSMTLGDTVAVKWSDGIRDNPSYGAHIFLTPYMTNKFRGHAVWLQVYIGRKNEGQRFTLPHRLGLAKTPDLAARQWSRIEWLKNGLHVGEGNHSTFIPIEEFRSP
;
A
#
# COMPACT_ATOMS: atom_id res chain seq x y z
N MET A 1 5.98 -55.91 -14.53
CA MET A 1 6.42 -54.75 -15.33
C MET A 1 7.78 -54.31 -14.79
N ALA A 2 8.83 -54.38 -15.61
CA ALA A 2 10.17 -53.96 -15.21
C ALA A 2 10.24 -52.43 -15.18
N LEU A 3 10.72 -51.87 -14.07
CA LEU A 3 10.92 -50.42 -13.94
C LEU A 3 11.96 -49.97 -15.00
N PRO A 4 11.72 -48.89 -15.76
CA PRO A 4 12.64 -48.46 -16.79
C PRO A 4 14.00 -48.09 -16.17
N LYS A 5 15.08 -48.51 -16.84
CA LYS A 5 16.48 -48.47 -16.36
C LYS A 5 16.98 -47.06 -15.97
N HIS A 6 16.31 -46.01 -16.44
CA HIS A 6 16.64 -44.60 -16.21
C HIS A 6 15.56 -43.83 -15.43
N PHE A 7 14.61 -44.52 -14.77
CA PHE A 7 13.52 -43.88 -14.02
C PHE A 7 14.02 -42.89 -12.96
N ALA A 8 15.09 -43.26 -12.24
CA ALA A 8 15.71 -42.41 -11.23
C ALA A 8 16.30 -41.12 -11.82
N GLU A 9 16.88 -41.19 -13.01
CA GLU A 9 17.45 -40.03 -13.70
C GLU A 9 16.35 -39.07 -14.16
N TYR A 10 15.27 -39.58 -14.75
CA TYR A 10 14.12 -38.75 -15.15
C TYR A 10 13.41 -38.12 -13.95
N PHE A 11 13.30 -38.85 -12.83
CA PHE A 11 12.74 -38.33 -11.59
C PHE A 11 13.60 -37.19 -11.02
N LEU A 12 14.93 -37.35 -11.02
CA LEU A 12 15.85 -36.34 -10.54
C LEU A 12 15.80 -35.07 -11.41
N ILE A 13 15.75 -35.21 -12.73
CA ILE A 13 15.61 -34.09 -13.67
C ILE A 13 14.28 -33.36 -13.43
N GLY A 14 13.18 -34.10 -13.30
CA GLY A 14 11.86 -33.52 -13.02
C GLY A 14 11.83 -32.76 -11.69
N PHE A 15 12.46 -33.30 -10.64
CA PHE A 15 12.54 -32.66 -9.34
C PHE A 15 13.38 -31.38 -9.35
N VAL A 16 14.51 -31.37 -10.06
CA VAL A 16 15.35 -30.18 -10.23
C VAL A 16 14.62 -29.08 -11.00
N CYS A 17 13.91 -29.42 -12.08
CA CYS A 17 13.07 -28.46 -12.79
C CYS A 17 11.96 -27.86 -11.91
N LEU A 18 11.36 -28.68 -11.04
CA LEU A 18 10.34 -28.23 -10.07
C LEU A 18 10.92 -27.25 -9.04
N LEU A 19 12.11 -27.54 -8.50
CA LEU A 19 12.79 -26.66 -7.55
C LEU A 19 13.17 -25.31 -8.17
N ILE A 20 13.67 -25.30 -9.41
CA ILE A 20 14.00 -24.06 -10.13
C ILE A 20 12.74 -23.26 -10.43
N GLY A 21 11.69 -23.91 -10.93
CA GLY A 21 10.39 -23.27 -11.19
C GLY A 21 9.78 -22.67 -9.92
N TYR A 22 9.80 -23.41 -8.82
CA TYR A 22 9.30 -22.94 -7.53
C TYR A 22 10.15 -21.78 -6.97
N GLY A 23 11.48 -21.88 -7.02
CA GLY A 23 12.37 -20.81 -6.56
C GLY A 23 12.19 -19.52 -7.36
N THR A 24 12.10 -19.61 -8.69
CA THR A 24 11.90 -18.45 -9.57
C THR A 24 10.50 -17.84 -9.36
N GLY A 25 9.47 -18.68 -9.22
CA GLY A 25 8.11 -18.25 -8.92
C GLY A 25 7.97 -17.58 -7.55
N ALA A 26 8.64 -18.11 -6.53
CA ALA A 26 8.66 -17.55 -5.18
C ALA A 26 9.35 -16.18 -5.13
N VAL A 27 10.48 -16.01 -5.84
CA VAL A 27 11.21 -14.73 -5.94
C VAL A 27 10.41 -13.69 -6.73
N ILE A 28 9.71 -14.08 -7.79
CA ILE A 28 8.84 -13.16 -8.56
C ILE A 28 7.59 -12.78 -7.74
N SER A 29 7.02 -13.72 -7.01
CA SER A 29 5.88 -13.47 -6.11
C SER A 29 6.25 -12.51 -4.97
N THR A 30 7.43 -12.71 -4.35
CA THR A 30 7.94 -11.77 -3.33
C THR A 30 8.30 -10.40 -3.92
N ARG A 31 8.81 -10.32 -5.17
CA ARG A 31 9.04 -9.02 -5.83
C ARG A 31 7.77 -8.27 -6.24
N LYS A 32 6.69 -8.96 -6.61
CA LYS A 32 5.39 -8.29 -6.83
C LYS A 32 4.80 -7.73 -5.53
N ASN A 33 5.07 -8.38 -4.41
CA ASN A 33 4.73 -7.87 -3.08
C ASN A 33 5.74 -6.85 -2.54
N SER A 34 6.88 -6.59 -3.20
CA SER A 34 7.91 -5.66 -2.72
C SER A 34 7.73 -4.20 -3.18
N MET A 35 6.55 -3.83 -3.67
CA MET A 35 6.06 -2.45 -3.60
C MET A 35 5.27 -2.25 -2.30
N THR A 36 5.80 -2.72 -1.18
CA THR A 36 5.29 -2.36 0.15
C THR A 36 5.69 -0.92 0.47
N LEU A 37 4.98 0.05 -0.11
CA LEU A 37 4.49 1.13 0.74
C LEU A 37 3.72 0.41 1.84
N GLY A 38 4.07 0.60 3.11
CA GLY A 38 3.63 -0.29 4.19
C GLY A 38 2.11 -0.43 4.29
N ASP A 39 1.64 -1.45 5.02
CA ASP A 39 0.25 -1.95 4.97
C ASP A 39 -0.78 -0.84 4.67
N THR A 40 -1.31 -0.88 3.44
CA THR A 40 -2.29 0.08 2.96
C THR A 40 -3.56 -0.03 3.79
N VAL A 41 -3.95 1.08 4.41
CA VAL A 41 -5.18 1.17 5.19
C VAL A 41 -6.37 1.47 4.28
N ALA A 42 -6.22 2.47 3.41
CA ALA A 42 -7.26 2.87 2.49
C ALA A 42 -6.67 3.67 1.32
N VAL A 43 -7.29 3.51 0.15
CA VAL A 43 -7.02 4.32 -1.05
C VAL A 43 -8.35 4.79 -1.61
N LYS A 44 -8.45 6.08 -1.92
CA LYS A 44 -9.64 6.63 -2.58
C LYS A 44 -9.28 7.75 -3.55
N TRP A 45 -9.77 7.61 -4.78
CA TRP A 45 -9.70 8.66 -5.79
C TRP A 45 -10.88 9.62 -5.66
N SER A 46 -10.65 10.88 -6.04
CA SER A 46 -11.70 11.90 -6.12
C SER A 46 -12.53 11.63 -7.37
N ASP A 47 -13.49 10.73 -7.28
CA ASP A 47 -14.38 10.40 -8.40
C ASP A 47 -15.36 11.54 -8.65
N GLY A 48 -15.12 12.36 -9.69
CA GLY A 48 -16.07 13.39 -10.18
C GLY A 48 -16.09 14.71 -9.42
N ILE A 49 -15.57 14.77 -8.20
CA ILE A 49 -15.49 16.04 -7.44
C ILE A 49 -14.33 16.90 -7.95
N ARG A 50 -13.26 16.25 -8.43
CA ARG A 50 -12.07 16.89 -9.01
C ARG A 50 -11.46 15.98 -10.06
N ASP A 51 -11.75 16.27 -11.32
CA ASP A 51 -11.29 15.44 -12.44
C ASP A 51 -10.05 16.00 -13.14
N ASN A 52 -9.73 17.29 -12.97
CA ASN A 52 -8.56 17.89 -13.63
C ASN A 52 -7.76 18.87 -12.71
N PRO A 53 -6.60 18.46 -12.18
CA PRO A 53 -6.08 17.09 -12.16
C PRO A 53 -6.87 16.22 -11.15
N SER A 54 -6.99 14.92 -11.41
CA SER A 54 -7.60 13.99 -10.46
C SER A 54 -6.78 13.86 -9.17
N TYR A 55 -7.41 13.78 -8.01
CA TYR A 55 -6.72 13.57 -6.74
C TYR A 55 -6.91 12.14 -6.22
N GLY A 56 -5.89 11.57 -5.60
CA GLY A 56 -5.93 10.26 -4.96
C GLY A 56 -5.35 10.32 -3.56
N ALA A 57 -6.03 9.76 -2.57
CA ALA A 57 -5.55 9.71 -1.20
C ALA A 57 -5.12 8.28 -0.91
N HIS A 58 -3.94 8.12 -0.33
CA HIS A 58 -3.42 6.82 0.10
C HIS A 58 -2.93 6.90 1.52
N ILE A 59 -3.52 6.07 2.37
CA ILE A 59 -3.17 5.94 3.76
C ILE A 59 -2.41 4.63 3.93
N PHE A 60 -1.21 4.72 4.48
CA PHE A 60 -0.31 3.58 4.64
C PHE A 60 0.32 3.58 6.04
N LEU A 61 0.73 2.40 6.47
CA LEU A 61 1.30 2.17 7.79
C LEU A 61 2.79 1.94 7.70
N THR A 62 3.55 2.67 8.50
CA THR A 62 4.98 2.43 8.68
C THR A 62 5.24 1.93 10.09
N PRO A 63 6.02 0.85 10.30
CA PRO A 63 6.39 0.42 11.64
C PRO A 63 7.01 1.57 12.44
N TYR A 64 6.52 1.81 13.65
CA TYR A 64 6.99 2.91 14.50
C TYR A 64 7.21 2.42 15.93
N MET A 65 8.46 2.51 16.37
CA MET A 65 8.87 2.11 17.72
C MET A 65 9.63 3.25 18.41
N THR A 66 9.23 3.53 19.64
CA THR A 66 9.89 4.45 20.57
C THR A 66 9.92 3.80 21.95
N ASN A 67 10.68 4.36 22.89
CA ASN A 67 10.75 3.84 24.26
C ASN A 67 9.38 3.78 24.97
N LYS A 68 8.37 4.52 24.51
CA LYS A 68 7.03 4.60 25.12
C LYS A 68 5.92 4.00 24.27
N PHE A 69 6.19 3.66 23.01
CA PHE A 69 5.16 3.21 22.07
C PHE A 69 5.73 2.25 21.03
N ARG A 70 5.04 1.11 20.86
CA ARG A 70 5.31 0.11 19.83
C ARG A 70 4.04 -0.09 19.02
N GLY A 71 4.11 0.19 17.72
CA GLY A 71 2.98 0.07 16.81
C GLY A 71 3.34 0.57 15.43
N HIS A 72 2.43 1.32 14.83
CA HIS A 72 2.54 1.83 13.47
C HIS A 72 2.28 3.34 13.46
N ALA A 73 3.05 4.07 12.65
CA ALA A 73 2.73 5.43 12.26
C ALA A 73 1.85 5.41 11.02
N VAL A 74 0.75 6.16 11.09
CA VAL A 74 -0.23 6.27 10.01
C VAL A 74 0.12 7.50 9.19
N TRP A 75 0.39 7.27 7.91
CA TRP A 75 0.77 8.31 6.97
C TRP A 75 -0.27 8.42 5.88
N LEU A 76 -0.51 9.65 5.42
CA LEU A 76 -1.31 9.97 4.26
C LEU A 76 -0.41 10.56 3.18
N GLN A 77 -0.52 10.03 1.97
CA GLN A 77 0.08 10.60 0.78
C GLN A 77 -1.02 10.93 -0.22
N VAL A 78 -0.97 12.14 -0.77
CA VAL A 78 -1.90 12.58 -1.80
C VAL A 78 -1.22 12.56 -3.15
N TYR A 79 -1.86 11.86 -4.08
CA TYR A 79 -1.55 11.75 -5.50
C TYR A 79 -2.31 12.83 -6.27
N ILE A 80 -1.63 13.48 -7.19
CA ILE A 80 -2.20 14.48 -8.09
C ILE A 80 -1.94 14.02 -9.53
N GLY A 81 -3.00 13.79 -10.29
CA GLY A 81 -3.00 13.29 -11.67
C GLY A 81 -3.14 11.77 -11.79
N ARG A 82 -3.61 11.32 -12.96
CA ARG A 82 -3.58 9.90 -13.36
C ARG A 82 -2.32 9.63 -14.18
N LYS A 83 -1.88 8.37 -14.17
CA LYS A 83 -0.58 7.79 -14.61
C LYS A 83 0.03 8.31 -15.93
N ASN A 84 -0.70 9.04 -16.77
CA ASN A 84 -0.26 9.47 -18.11
C ASN A 84 0.16 10.95 -18.20
N GLU A 85 -0.14 11.80 -17.21
CA GLU A 85 0.12 13.26 -17.28
C GLU A 85 1.17 13.76 -16.27
N GLY A 86 1.93 12.84 -15.66
CA GLY A 86 2.89 13.18 -14.61
C GLY A 86 2.23 13.17 -13.24
N GLN A 87 2.22 11.99 -12.60
CA GLN A 87 1.77 11.87 -11.22
C GLN A 87 2.70 12.66 -10.31
N ARG A 88 2.12 13.60 -9.56
CA ARG A 88 2.81 14.32 -8.48
C ARG A 88 2.35 13.78 -7.14
N PHE A 89 3.25 13.84 -6.18
CA PHE A 89 3.02 13.37 -4.82
C PHE A 89 3.27 14.54 -3.88
N THR A 90 2.37 14.74 -2.93
CA THR A 90 2.62 15.67 -1.83
C THR A 90 3.55 15.03 -0.80
N LEU A 91 4.13 15.85 0.07
CA LEU A 91 4.81 15.35 1.26
C LEU A 91 3.84 14.45 2.08
N PRO A 92 4.33 13.35 2.67
CA PRO A 92 3.51 12.50 3.53
C PRO A 92 3.06 13.27 4.77
N HIS A 93 1.75 13.28 5.01
CA HIS A 93 1.15 13.88 6.20
C HIS A 93 0.99 12.81 7.27
N ARG A 94 1.50 13.07 8.48
CA ARG A 94 1.35 12.14 9.61
C ARG A 94 -0.04 12.33 10.21
N LEU A 95 -0.89 11.31 10.11
CA LEU A 95 -2.22 11.32 10.71
C LEU A 95 -2.18 10.97 12.20
N GLY A 96 -1.33 10.01 12.58
CA GLY A 96 -1.28 9.56 13.96
C GLY A 96 -0.45 8.30 14.20
N LEU A 97 -0.73 7.66 15.33
CA LEU A 97 -0.12 6.42 15.77
C LEU A 97 -1.20 5.39 16.10
N ALA A 98 -1.01 4.15 15.65
CA ALA A 98 -1.91 3.04 15.90
C ALA A 98 -1.14 1.85 16.49
N LYS A 99 -1.69 1.19 17.52
CA LYS A 99 -1.02 0.01 18.11
C LYS A 99 -1.05 -1.19 17.17
N THR A 100 -2.13 -1.34 16.38
CA THR A 100 -2.31 -2.43 15.42
C THR A 100 -2.85 -1.88 14.09
N PRO A 101 -2.63 -2.60 12.98
CA PRO A 101 -3.19 -2.24 11.67
C PRO A 101 -4.73 -2.17 11.69
N ASP A 102 -5.41 -3.08 12.39
CA ASP A 102 -6.88 -3.10 12.48
C ASP A 102 -7.45 -1.85 13.14
N LEU A 103 -6.77 -1.35 14.19
CA LEU A 103 -7.15 -0.10 14.83
C LEU A 103 -6.97 1.08 13.89
N ALA A 104 -5.88 1.07 13.11
CA ALA A 104 -5.67 2.11 12.10
C ALA A 104 -6.75 2.08 11.01
N ALA A 105 -7.13 0.89 10.54
CA ALA A 105 -8.20 0.74 9.56
C ALA A 105 -9.53 1.25 10.10
N ARG A 106 -9.90 0.94 11.34
CA ARG A 106 -11.14 1.45 11.93
C ARG A 106 -11.16 2.97 12.06
N GLN A 107 -10.02 3.58 12.37
CA GLN A 107 -9.95 5.03 12.63
C GLN A 107 -9.77 5.87 11.37
N TRP A 108 -9.02 5.38 10.37
CA TRP A 108 -8.61 6.16 9.19
C TRP A 108 -8.99 5.52 7.85
N SER A 109 -9.78 4.44 7.81
CA SER A 109 -10.27 3.89 6.53
C SER A 109 -11.26 4.79 5.80
N ARG A 110 -11.96 5.65 6.53
CA ARG A 110 -12.96 6.55 5.95
C ARG A 110 -12.26 7.73 5.28
N ILE A 111 -12.31 7.77 3.96
CA ILE A 111 -11.79 8.88 3.15
C ILE A 111 -12.95 9.53 2.41
N GLU A 112 -13.09 10.85 2.54
CA GLU A 112 -14.10 11.63 1.85
C GLU A 112 -13.46 12.85 1.19
N TRP A 113 -13.51 12.88 -0.15
CA TRP A 113 -13.12 14.03 -0.93
C TRP A 113 -14.23 15.06 -0.89
N LEU A 114 -13.90 16.29 -0.47
CA LEU A 114 -14.81 17.43 -0.46
C LEU A 114 -14.30 18.48 -1.46
N LYS A 115 -15.14 19.46 -1.78
CA LYS A 115 -14.77 20.53 -2.74
C LYS A 115 -13.57 21.37 -2.26
N ASN A 116 -13.47 21.55 -0.94
CA ASN A 116 -12.49 22.37 -0.24
C ASN A 116 -11.29 21.57 0.32
N GLY A 117 -11.27 20.24 0.24
CA GLY A 117 -10.19 19.46 0.82
C GLY A 117 -10.48 17.98 0.96
N LEU A 118 -9.69 17.32 1.79
CA LEU A 118 -9.79 15.90 2.08
C LEU A 118 -10.16 15.69 3.55
N HIS A 119 -11.21 14.94 3.78
CA HIS A 119 -11.57 14.48 5.11
C HIS A 119 -11.13 13.03 5.30
N VAL A 120 -10.35 12.78 6.34
CA VAL A 120 -9.81 11.45 6.65
C VAL A 120 -10.17 11.06 8.07
N GLY A 121 -10.67 9.84 8.23
CA GLY A 121 -10.99 9.22 9.50
C GLY A 121 -12.38 9.53 10.04
N GLU A 122 -12.65 9.02 11.23
CA GLU A 122 -13.96 9.08 11.88
C GLU A 122 -13.86 9.41 13.38
N GLY A 123 -14.85 10.17 13.88
CA GLY A 123 -14.91 10.59 15.29
C GLY A 123 -13.74 11.49 15.69
N ASN A 124 -13.14 11.23 16.85
CA ASN A 124 -12.05 12.05 17.40
C ASN A 124 -10.71 11.94 16.66
N HIS A 125 -10.60 11.04 15.68
CA HIS A 125 -9.40 10.87 14.85
C HIS A 125 -9.61 11.38 13.43
N SER A 126 -10.70 12.15 13.21
CA SER A 126 -10.92 12.81 11.94
C SER A 126 -9.93 13.97 11.75
N THR A 127 -9.40 14.10 10.55
CA THR A 127 -8.53 15.19 10.15
C THR A 127 -9.03 15.72 8.83
N PHE A 128 -9.25 17.03 8.78
CA PHE A 128 -9.55 17.73 7.54
C PHE A 128 -8.26 18.41 7.05
N ILE A 129 -7.90 18.13 5.81
CA ILE A 129 -6.72 18.71 5.18
C ILE A 129 -7.19 19.60 4.03
N PRO A 130 -6.95 20.92 4.12
CA PRO A 130 -7.34 21.87 3.10
C PRO A 130 -6.53 21.61 1.83
N ILE A 131 -7.14 21.87 0.67
CA ILE A 131 -6.51 21.54 -0.60
C ILE A 131 -5.27 22.40 -0.91
N GLU A 132 -5.19 23.58 -0.32
CA GLU A 132 -4.07 24.49 -0.45
C GLU A 132 -2.76 23.83 0.01
N GLU A 133 -2.83 22.97 1.04
CA GLU A 133 -1.67 22.21 1.55
C GLU A 133 -1.12 21.22 0.51
N PHE A 134 -1.96 20.70 -0.39
CA PHE A 134 -1.52 19.81 -1.46
C PHE A 134 -0.90 20.52 -2.66
N ARG A 135 -1.03 21.85 -2.73
CA ARG A 135 -0.49 22.67 -3.83
C ARG A 135 0.87 23.28 -3.51
N SER A 136 1.31 23.23 -2.25
CA SER A 136 2.66 23.67 -1.87
C SER A 136 3.69 22.62 -2.29
N PRO A 137 4.78 23.02 -2.98
CA PRO A 137 5.87 22.13 -3.37
C PRO A 137 6.65 21.56 -2.18
#